data_AF-A0A1B6JK90-F1
#
_entry.id   AF-A0A1B6JK90-F1
#
_cell.length_a   1.000
_cell.length_b   1.000
_cell.length_c   1.000
_cell.angle_alpha   90.00
_cell.angle_beta   90.00
_cell.angle_gamma   90.00
#
_symmetry.space_group_name_H-M   'P 1'
#
loop_
_entity.id
_entity.type
_entity.pdbx_description
1 polymer ?
#
loop_
_entity_poly.entity_id
_entity_poly.type
_entity_poly.pdbx_seq_one_letter_code
_entity_poly.pdbx_strand_id
1 'polypeptide(L)'
;TYYKLEPVLTTIRCFKTEGTLQKKVLPQSILPDMTGYKFKEEAEMRGVKAEKWERVSVSDTVFTVYLFWKKEASTKVIIPLRYEQKGTDHHYMDFEYFSATAPTSAIFQVEDKTSCKSMNETELGGVEEQLVYSFNPIQEFVDENMEHVNNAWVNYKQEFNKMYSPEEDIQRKNIFRQKMRFITSTNRANLSYSLGVNHLVDYTPEELKALTACSFSSGFFDGDVPFEEIGNETLYSVSVPEIRATVALVGVSVVLELLKGSTLSRPDACLRFLSRL
;
A
#
# COMPACT_ATOMS: atom_id res chain seq x y z
N THR A 1 5.70 11.06 -36.55
CA THR A 1 4.70 10.07 -36.11
C THR A 1 4.71 10.04 -34.60
N TYR A 2 3.55 10.13 -33.96
CA TYR A 2 3.45 10.02 -32.50
C TYR A 2 2.91 8.64 -32.15
N TYR A 3 3.57 7.99 -31.21
CA TYR A 3 3.16 6.68 -30.70
C TYR A 3 2.63 6.86 -29.28
N LYS A 4 1.49 6.23 -28.99
CA LYS A 4 0.91 6.15 -27.65
C LYS A 4 0.95 4.69 -27.22
N LEU A 5 1.63 4.41 -26.12
CA LEU A 5 1.61 3.09 -25.49
C LEU A 5 0.46 3.07 -24.49
N GLU A 6 -0.48 2.14 -24.68
CA GLU A 6 -1.55 1.87 -23.73
C GLU A 6 -1.31 0.49 -23.12
N PRO A 7 -1.22 0.35 -21.78
CA PRO A 7 -1.04 -0.94 -21.15
C PRO A 7 -2.32 -1.77 -21.33
N VAL A 8 -2.19 -2.90 -22.01
CA VAL A 8 -3.27 -3.89 -22.14
C VAL A 8 -3.02 -5.01 -21.14
N LEU A 9 -4.06 -5.35 -20.36
CA LEU A 9 -4.02 -6.46 -19.42
C LEU A 9 -4.09 -7.77 -20.23
N THR A 10 -2.92 -8.31 -20.57
CA THR A 10 -2.79 -9.41 -21.54
C THR A 10 -2.99 -10.80 -20.92
N THR A 11 -2.65 -10.97 -19.63
CA THR A 11 -2.77 -12.26 -18.93
C THR A 11 -3.07 -12.07 -17.44
N ILE A 12 -4.08 -12.76 -16.92
CA ILE A 12 -4.28 -12.93 -15.48
C ILE A 12 -3.45 -14.13 -15.04
N ARG A 13 -2.57 -13.93 -14.05
CA ARG A 13 -1.81 -15.02 -13.42
C ARG A 13 -2.43 -15.30 -12.06
N CYS A 14 -2.77 -16.56 -11.78
CA CYS A 14 -3.26 -16.97 -10.47
C CYS A 14 -2.13 -17.59 -9.64
N PHE A 15 -2.04 -17.18 -8.38
CA PHE A 15 -1.10 -17.70 -7.41
C PHE A 15 -1.84 -18.24 -6.19
N LYS A 16 -1.39 -19.37 -5.66
CA LYS A 16 -1.91 -19.94 -4.41
C LYS A 16 -0.80 -20.07 -3.36
N THR A 17 -1.16 -19.86 -2.10
CA THR A 17 -0.35 -20.17 -0.93
C THR A 17 -1.17 -21.02 0.03
N GLU A 18 -0.54 -22.04 0.60
CA GLU A 18 -1.18 -22.90 1.60
C GLU A 18 -0.85 -22.39 3.01
N GLY A 19 -1.84 -22.40 3.90
CA GLY A 19 -1.62 -22.09 5.31
C GLY A 19 -1.05 -23.29 6.06
N THR A 20 -0.23 -23.05 7.08
CA THR A 20 0.24 -24.09 7.98
C THR A 20 -0.68 -24.23 9.20
N LEU A 21 -0.53 -25.29 10.00
CA LEU A 21 -1.26 -25.44 11.25
C LEU A 21 -1.03 -24.26 12.23
N GLN A 22 0.16 -23.66 12.16
CA GLN A 22 0.57 -22.52 13.00
C GLN A 22 0.15 -21.18 12.39
N LYS A 23 0.13 -21.06 11.06
CA LYS A 23 -0.26 -19.86 10.32
C LYS A 23 -1.35 -20.18 9.31
N LYS A 24 -2.60 -20.20 9.78
CA LYS A 24 -3.77 -20.37 8.92
C LYS A 24 -3.99 -19.10 8.10
N VAL A 25 -4.25 -19.28 6.80
CA VAL A 25 -4.70 -18.17 5.94
C VAL A 25 -6.17 -17.91 6.25
N LEU A 26 -6.46 -16.79 6.90
CA LEU A 26 -7.81 -16.35 7.24
C LEU A 26 -8.16 -15.08 6.46
N PRO A 27 -9.45 -14.84 6.14
CA PRO A 27 -9.90 -13.55 5.64
C PRO A 27 -9.47 -12.44 6.59
N GLN A 28 -8.88 -11.38 6.04
CA GLN A 28 -8.33 -10.31 6.86
C GLN A 28 -9.42 -9.35 7.36
N SER A 29 -9.39 -9.09 8.67
CA SER A 29 -9.88 -7.87 9.33
C SER A 29 -9.40 -6.57 8.70
N ILE A 30 -10.23 -5.71 8.10
CA ILE A 30 -9.87 -4.28 7.93
C ILE A 30 -10.13 -3.47 9.21
N LEU A 31 -10.94 -4.01 10.11
CA LEU A 31 -11.21 -3.44 11.42
C LEU A 31 -10.23 -4.00 12.44
N PRO A 32 -9.69 -3.15 13.33
CA PRO A 32 -8.80 -3.60 14.38
C PRO A 32 -9.56 -4.44 15.41
N ASP A 33 -8.82 -5.31 16.09
CA ASP A 33 -9.30 -5.89 17.34
C ASP A 33 -9.54 -4.76 18.36
N MET A 34 -10.76 -4.65 18.86
CA MET A 34 -11.16 -3.63 19.82
C MET A 34 -10.66 -3.95 21.25
N THR A 35 -9.99 -5.08 21.46
CA THR A 35 -9.40 -5.45 22.75
C THR A 35 -8.40 -4.38 23.23
N GLY A 36 -8.64 -3.86 24.44
CA GLY A 36 -7.78 -2.85 25.07
C GLY A 36 -8.06 -1.40 24.66
N TYR A 37 -8.98 -1.15 23.72
CA TYR A 37 -9.44 0.21 23.43
C TYR A 37 -10.33 0.73 24.56
N LYS A 38 -10.19 2.02 24.86
CA LYS A 38 -10.99 2.73 25.86
C LYS A 38 -11.72 3.88 25.20
N PHE A 39 -12.99 4.04 25.57
CA PHE A 39 -13.75 5.22 25.20
C PHE A 39 -13.05 6.46 25.76
N LYS A 40 -12.86 7.47 24.92
CA LYS A 40 -12.22 8.73 25.29
C LYS A 40 -13.24 9.86 25.35
N GLU A 41 -13.92 10.11 24.25
CA GLU A 41 -14.86 11.22 24.12
C GLU A 41 -15.83 11.01 22.96
N GLU A 42 -16.91 11.78 22.96
CA GLU A 42 -17.72 11.99 21.77
C GLU A 42 -17.00 13.01 20.87
N ALA A 43 -16.84 12.67 19.60
CA ALA A 43 -16.20 13.51 18.59
C ALA A 43 -17.12 13.69 17.39
N GLU A 44 -16.97 14.79 16.67
CA GLU A 44 -17.63 14.98 15.38
C GLU A 44 -16.68 14.55 14.27
N MET A 45 -17.11 13.62 13.42
CA MET A 45 -16.34 13.12 12.30
C MET A 45 -17.19 13.22 11.03
N ARG A 46 -16.75 14.03 10.05
CA ARG A 46 -17.45 14.24 8.78
C ARG A 46 -18.93 14.66 8.96
N GLY A 47 -19.21 15.50 9.97
CA GLY A 47 -20.57 15.96 10.30
C GLY A 47 -21.44 14.95 11.05
N VAL A 48 -20.87 13.81 11.45
CA VAL A 48 -21.55 12.75 12.20
C VAL A 48 -20.99 12.69 13.62
N LYS A 49 -21.88 12.65 14.62
CA LYS A 49 -21.48 12.40 16.01
C LYS A 49 -21.00 10.96 16.16
N ALA A 50 -19.75 10.79 16.53
CA ALA A 50 -19.08 9.50 16.67
C ALA A 50 -18.46 9.38 18.06
N GLU A 51 -18.27 8.15 18.51
CA GLU A 51 -17.47 7.85 19.69
C GLU A 51 -16.02 7.65 19.27
N LYS A 52 -15.12 8.30 20.00
CA LYS A 52 -13.68 8.16 19.82
C LYS A 52 -13.14 7.14 20.83
N TRP A 53 -12.55 6.08 20.33
CA TRP A 53 -11.94 5.01 21.11
C TRP A 53 -10.44 4.99 20.88
N GLU A 54 -9.66 4.92 21.95
CA GLU A 54 -8.19 4.93 21.86
C GLU A 54 -7.54 3.75 22.58
N ARG A 55 -6.45 3.24 22.01
CA ARG A 55 -5.52 2.28 22.60
C ARG A 55 -4.10 2.81 22.40
N VAL A 56 -3.23 2.66 23.40
CA VAL A 56 -1.81 3.00 23.28
C VAL A 56 -1.02 1.69 23.31
N SER A 57 -0.11 1.48 22.35
CA SER A 57 0.78 0.32 22.35
C SER A 57 1.99 0.52 23.26
N VAL A 58 2.81 -0.52 23.40
CA VAL A 58 4.04 -0.50 24.21
C VAL A 58 5.08 0.48 23.65
N SER A 59 5.01 0.79 22.36
CA SER A 59 5.90 1.74 21.68
C SER A 59 5.35 3.18 21.64
N ASP A 60 4.43 3.51 22.55
CA ASP A 60 3.73 4.81 22.62
C ASP A 60 2.98 5.19 21.33
N THR A 61 2.70 4.23 20.45
CA THR A 61 1.87 4.46 19.27
C THR A 61 0.41 4.51 19.70
N VAL A 62 -0.28 5.59 19.33
CA VAL A 62 -1.70 5.79 19.65
C VAL A 62 -2.56 5.31 18.49
N PHE A 63 -3.47 4.39 18.79
CA PHE A 63 -4.46 3.87 17.88
C PHE A 63 -5.81 4.47 18.22
N THR A 64 -6.49 5.03 17.22
CA THR A 64 -7.79 5.66 17.38
C THR A 64 -8.79 5.05 16.40
N VAL A 65 -9.98 4.72 16.91
CA VAL A 65 -11.11 4.28 16.09
C VAL A 65 -12.29 5.23 16.34
N TYR A 66 -12.89 5.70 15.27
CA TYR A 66 -14.12 6.50 15.29
C TYR A 66 -15.31 5.62 14.92
N LEU A 67 -16.26 5.48 15.84
CA LEU A 67 -17.43 4.61 15.67
C LEU A 67 -18.72 5.43 15.69
N PHE A 68 -19.58 5.21 14.71
CA PHE A 68 -20.93 5.76 14.67
C PHE A 68 -21.97 4.69 14.97
N TRP A 69 -22.90 5.01 15.88
CA TRP A 69 -24.00 4.11 16.23
C TRP A 69 -25.24 4.48 15.43
N LYS A 70 -25.55 3.68 14.41
CA LYS A 70 -26.79 3.83 13.65
C LYS A 70 -27.89 3.02 14.31
N LYS A 71 -29.01 3.68 14.64
CA LYS A 71 -30.23 2.98 15.06
C LYS A 71 -30.98 2.52 13.81
N GLU A 72 -31.03 1.22 13.59
CA GLU A 72 -31.89 0.60 12.58
C GLU A 72 -33.06 -0.08 13.30
N ALA A 73 -34.20 -0.26 12.63
CA ALA A 73 -35.54 -0.49 13.22
C ALA A 73 -35.61 -1.23 14.58
N SER A 74 -34.88 -2.33 14.75
CA SER A 74 -34.80 -3.13 15.98
C SER A 74 -33.38 -3.37 16.52
N THR A 75 -32.33 -2.88 15.86
CA THR A 75 -30.92 -3.17 16.21
C THR A 75 -30.05 -1.91 16.17
N LYS A 76 -29.06 -1.85 17.06
CA LYS A 76 -27.98 -0.86 16.97
C LYS A 76 -26.86 -1.46 16.12
N VAL A 77 -26.51 -0.78 15.03
CA VAL A 77 -25.40 -1.17 14.15
C VAL A 77 -24.25 -0.21 14.40
N ILE A 78 -23.05 -0.76 14.60
CA ILE A 78 -21.80 0.00 14.71
C ILE A 78 -21.24 0.20 13.31
N ILE A 79 -20.98 1.45 12.94
CA ILE A 79 -20.40 1.83 11.66
C ILE A 79 -19.04 2.47 11.95
N PRO A 80 -17.92 1.83 11.56
CA PRO A 80 -16.61 2.45 11.63
C PRO A 80 -16.54 3.60 10.63
N LEU A 81 -15.98 4.74 11.04
CA LEU A 81 -15.81 5.92 10.19
C LEU A 81 -14.35 6.14 9.81
N ARG A 82 -13.45 6.00 10.79
CA ARG A 82 -12.01 6.15 10.60
C ARG A 82 -11.25 5.27 11.57
N TYR A 83 -10.16 4.68 11.08
CA TYR A 83 -9.07 4.16 11.87
C TYR A 83 -7.85 5.07 11.71
N GLU A 84 -7.15 5.38 12.80
CA GLU A 84 -5.96 6.22 12.81
C GLU A 84 -4.88 5.59 13.68
N GLN A 85 -3.67 5.53 13.15
CA GLN A 85 -2.46 5.13 13.85
C GLN A 85 -1.50 6.31 13.87
N LYS A 86 -1.16 6.78 15.06
CA LYS A 86 -0.24 7.90 15.28
C LYS A 86 0.93 7.45 16.14
N GLY A 87 2.05 7.18 15.49
CA GLY A 87 3.33 6.84 16.13
C GLY A 87 4.46 7.60 15.47
N THR A 88 5.54 6.89 15.10
CA THR A 88 6.61 7.46 14.25
C THR A 88 6.06 7.98 12.92
N ASP A 89 5.13 7.23 12.34
CA ASP A 89 4.39 7.61 11.15
C ASP A 89 2.91 7.82 11.53
N HIS A 90 2.21 8.67 10.78
CA HIS A 90 0.78 8.90 10.94
C HIS A 90 0.02 8.36 9.74
N HIS A 91 -0.79 7.32 9.96
CA HIS A 91 -1.62 6.69 8.95
C HIS A 91 -3.08 6.73 9.38
N TYR A 92 -3.98 6.90 8.41
CA TYR A 92 -5.41 6.77 8.66
C TYR A 92 -6.09 6.05 7.49
N MET A 93 -7.15 5.33 7.82
CA MET A 93 -8.06 4.69 6.88
C MET A 93 -9.45 5.22 7.13
N ASP A 94 -10.04 5.78 6.08
CA ASP A 94 -11.41 6.26 6.12
C ASP A 94 -12.36 5.21 5.52
N PHE A 95 -13.43 4.93 6.25
CA PHE A 95 -14.48 4.03 5.80
C PHE A 95 -15.58 4.87 5.15
N GLU A 96 -15.62 4.85 3.81
CA GLU A 96 -16.68 5.54 3.06
C GLU A 96 -17.98 4.74 3.05
N TYR A 97 -17.88 3.42 2.85
CA TYR A 97 -19.03 2.51 2.89
C TYR A 97 -18.71 1.29 3.73
N PHE A 98 -19.63 0.94 4.62
CA PHE A 98 -19.52 -0.22 5.50
C PHE A 98 -20.84 -0.99 5.55
N SER A 99 -20.75 -2.31 5.49
CA SER A 99 -21.87 -3.23 5.71
C SER A 99 -21.45 -4.28 6.73
N ALA A 100 -22.26 -4.47 7.76
CA ALA A 100 -22.08 -5.55 8.74
C ALA A 100 -22.56 -6.91 8.21
N THR A 101 -23.22 -6.94 7.04
CA THR A 101 -23.70 -8.18 6.43
C THR A 101 -22.53 -8.95 5.84
N ALA A 102 -22.33 -10.18 6.31
CA ALA A 102 -21.31 -11.05 5.76
C ALA A 102 -21.59 -11.36 4.28
N PRO A 103 -20.60 -11.20 3.39
CA PRO A 103 -20.75 -11.59 2.00
C PRO A 103 -21.01 -13.09 1.87
N THR A 104 -21.81 -13.48 0.88
CA THR A 104 -22.06 -14.90 0.56
C THR A 104 -20.78 -15.60 0.14
N SER A 105 -20.56 -16.82 0.64
CA SER A 105 -19.35 -17.60 0.35
C SER A 105 -19.09 -17.85 -1.14
N ALA A 106 -20.14 -17.80 -1.98
CA ALA A 106 -20.06 -17.91 -3.43
C ALA A 106 -19.11 -16.89 -4.07
N ILE A 107 -19.01 -15.65 -3.53
CA ILE A 107 -18.14 -14.62 -4.12
C ILE A 107 -16.65 -14.93 -3.95
N PHE A 108 -16.30 -15.83 -3.03
CA PHE A 108 -14.93 -16.26 -2.77
C PHE A 108 -14.60 -17.60 -3.46
N GLN A 109 -15.55 -18.18 -4.20
CA GLN A 109 -15.31 -19.41 -4.94
C GLN A 109 -14.60 -19.08 -6.25
N VAL A 110 -13.32 -19.45 -6.33
CA VAL A 110 -12.56 -19.41 -7.58
C VAL A 110 -12.99 -20.61 -8.43
N GLU A 111 -13.57 -20.34 -9.61
CA GLU A 111 -14.10 -21.37 -10.53
C GLU A 111 -13.01 -22.32 -11.04
N ASP A 112 -11.81 -21.81 -11.33
CA ASP A 112 -10.66 -22.61 -11.77
C ASP A 112 -9.51 -22.55 -10.76
N LYS A 113 -9.43 -23.56 -9.90
CA LYS A 113 -8.34 -23.73 -8.93
C LYS A 113 -7.09 -24.39 -9.53
N THR A 114 -7.18 -24.93 -10.75
CA THR A 114 -6.13 -25.75 -11.36
C THR A 114 -5.10 -24.91 -12.13
N SER A 115 -5.47 -23.71 -12.59
CA SER A 115 -4.56 -22.77 -13.24
C SER A 115 -3.67 -21.99 -12.25
N CYS A 116 -3.98 -22.03 -10.95
CA CYS A 116 -3.22 -21.32 -9.93
C CYS A 116 -1.92 -22.02 -9.58
N LYS A 117 -0.79 -21.35 -9.82
CA LYS A 117 0.55 -21.86 -9.48
C LYS A 117 0.88 -21.57 -8.03
N SER A 118 1.66 -22.43 -7.39
CA SER A 118 2.28 -22.07 -6.10
C SER A 118 3.26 -20.92 -6.32
N MET A 119 3.23 -19.91 -5.46
CA MET A 119 4.26 -18.87 -5.49
C MET A 119 5.62 -19.49 -5.14
N ASN A 120 6.58 -19.33 -6.04
CA ASN A 120 7.98 -19.62 -5.78
C ASN A 120 8.75 -18.29 -5.60
N GLU A 121 9.88 -18.34 -4.90
CA GLU A 121 10.69 -17.17 -4.57
C GLU A 121 11.08 -16.36 -5.82
N THR A 122 11.27 -17.03 -6.96
CA THR A 122 11.71 -16.41 -8.22
C THR A 122 10.63 -15.57 -8.88
N GLU A 123 9.35 -15.94 -8.76
CA GLU A 123 8.23 -15.17 -9.35
C GLU A 123 7.81 -13.96 -8.48
N LEU A 124 8.29 -13.88 -7.23
CA LEU A 124 8.03 -12.78 -6.30
C LEU A 124 9.16 -11.77 -6.12
N GLY A 125 10.30 -11.98 -6.76
CA GLY A 125 11.47 -11.12 -6.54
C GLY A 125 12.26 -11.45 -5.27
N GLY A 126 12.25 -12.72 -4.87
CA GLY A 126 13.05 -13.29 -3.78
C GLY A 126 12.36 -13.20 -2.42
N VAL A 127 12.29 -14.34 -1.72
CA VAL A 127 11.85 -14.56 -0.33
C VAL A 127 10.36 -14.91 -0.16
N GLU A 128 10.09 -16.16 0.27
CA GLU A 128 8.77 -16.72 0.64
C GLU A 128 8.00 -15.86 1.68
N GLU A 129 8.69 -15.05 2.47
CA GLU A 129 8.08 -14.23 3.52
C GLU A 129 7.43 -12.93 2.98
N GLN A 130 7.60 -12.64 1.69
CA GLN A 130 6.95 -11.52 1.00
C GLN A 130 5.46 -11.75 0.68
N LEU A 131 4.94 -12.95 0.99
CA LEU A 131 3.54 -13.32 0.77
C LEU A 131 2.57 -12.40 1.53
N VAL A 132 2.91 -11.99 2.76
CA VAL A 132 2.06 -11.08 3.55
C VAL A 132 2.01 -9.70 2.90
N TYR A 133 3.15 -9.14 2.50
CA TYR A 133 3.17 -7.84 1.79
C TYR A 133 2.36 -7.89 0.50
N SER A 134 2.42 -9.02 -0.22
CA SER A 134 1.85 -9.20 -1.56
C SER A 134 0.36 -9.51 -1.56
N PHE A 135 -0.14 -10.29 -0.60
CA PHE A 135 -1.56 -10.67 -0.55
C PHE A 135 -2.36 -9.87 0.48
N ASN A 136 -1.70 -9.34 1.51
CA ASN A 136 -2.37 -8.77 2.67
C ASN A 136 -1.63 -7.53 3.24
N PRO A 137 -1.52 -6.44 2.46
CA PRO A 137 -0.78 -5.25 2.87
C PRO A 137 -1.42 -4.50 4.04
N ILE A 138 -2.72 -4.67 4.28
CA ILE A 138 -3.44 -3.95 5.35
C ILE A 138 -3.08 -4.52 6.74
N GLN A 139 -2.63 -5.77 6.82
CA GLN A 139 -2.36 -6.45 8.09
C GLN A 139 -1.26 -5.76 8.90
N GLU A 140 -0.31 -5.13 8.23
CA GLU A 140 0.75 -4.35 8.87
C GLU A 140 0.20 -3.15 9.65
N PHE A 141 -0.90 -2.55 9.19
CA PHE A 141 -1.47 -1.33 9.77
C PHE A 141 -2.47 -1.61 10.88
N VAL A 142 -3.27 -2.69 10.75
CA VAL A 142 -4.40 -2.94 11.66
C VAL A 142 -3.97 -3.65 12.95
N ASP A 143 -3.08 -4.64 12.83
CA ASP A 143 -2.71 -5.55 13.94
C ASP A 143 -1.27 -5.39 14.41
N GLU A 144 -0.55 -4.36 13.94
CA GLU A 144 0.89 -4.17 14.19
C GLU A 144 1.74 -5.43 13.87
N ASN A 145 1.31 -6.25 12.91
CA ASN A 145 2.02 -7.48 12.58
C ASN A 145 3.33 -7.16 11.85
N MET A 146 4.41 -7.06 12.61
CA MET A 146 5.75 -6.71 12.12
C MET A 146 6.63 -7.94 11.85
N GLU A 147 6.11 -9.17 12.01
CA GLU A 147 6.92 -10.40 11.89
C GLU A 147 7.57 -10.52 10.51
N HIS A 148 6.78 -10.29 9.46
CA HIS A 148 7.26 -10.30 8.08
C HIS A 148 8.33 -9.23 7.79
N VAL A 149 8.27 -8.06 8.44
CA VAL A 149 9.33 -7.03 8.38
C VAL A 149 10.57 -7.48 9.12
N ASN A 150 10.40 -8.08 10.30
CA ASN A 150 11.51 -8.53 11.14
C ASN A 150 12.34 -9.60 10.42
N ASN A 151 11.69 -10.60 9.83
CA ASN A 151 12.39 -11.68 9.15
C ASN A 151 13.07 -11.17 7.86
N ALA A 152 12.36 -10.39 7.04
CA ALA A 152 12.92 -9.78 5.85
C ALA A 152 14.14 -8.89 6.17
N TRP A 153 14.11 -8.16 7.29
CA TRP A 153 15.24 -7.34 7.74
C TRP A 153 16.46 -8.18 8.12
N VAL A 154 16.26 -9.31 8.81
CA VAL A 154 17.35 -10.23 9.16
C VAL A 154 17.99 -10.79 7.90
N ASN A 155 17.18 -11.27 6.94
CA ASN A 155 17.66 -11.82 5.68
C ASN A 155 18.41 -10.76 4.85
N TYR A 156 17.85 -9.55 4.75
CA TYR A 156 18.49 -8.41 4.07
C TYR A 156 19.88 -8.12 4.60
N LYS A 157 20.03 -8.05 5.94
CA LYS A 157 21.34 -7.78 6.56
C LYS A 157 22.34 -8.89 6.27
N GLN A 158 21.90 -10.14 6.27
CA GLN A 158 22.76 -11.28 5.95
C GLN A 158 23.19 -11.26 4.48
N GLU A 159 22.24 -11.06 3.56
CA GLU A 159 22.50 -11.05 2.11
C GLU A 159 23.49 -9.95 1.71
N PHE A 160 23.32 -8.74 2.26
CA PHE A 160 24.16 -7.58 1.93
C PHE A 160 25.27 -7.31 2.96
N ASN A 161 25.55 -8.26 3.86
CA ASN A 161 26.59 -8.19 4.90
C ASN A 161 26.56 -6.87 5.70
N LYS A 162 25.37 -6.43 6.11
CA LYS A 162 25.16 -5.16 6.82
C LYS A 162 25.31 -5.35 8.33
N MET A 163 26.03 -4.43 8.97
CA MET A 163 26.18 -4.35 10.42
C MET A 163 25.96 -2.90 10.87
N TYR A 164 25.11 -2.71 11.88
CA TYR A 164 24.76 -1.40 12.41
C TYR A 164 24.86 -1.41 13.94
N SER A 165 25.02 -0.22 14.55
CA SER A 165 24.81 -0.08 15.99
C SER A 165 23.34 -0.33 16.34
N PRO A 166 22.99 -0.64 17.61
CA PRO A 166 21.61 -0.90 18.01
C PRO A 166 20.64 0.24 17.66
N GLU A 167 21.07 1.48 17.84
CA GLU A 167 20.25 2.67 17.56
C GLU A 167 20.08 2.89 16.06
N GLU A 168 21.16 2.70 15.27
CA GLU A 168 21.11 2.82 13.82
C GLU A 168 20.28 1.68 13.21
N ASP A 169 20.36 0.46 13.72
CA ASP A 169 19.60 -0.69 13.21
C ASP A 169 18.09 -0.41 13.23
N ILE A 170 17.60 0.24 14.29
CA ILE A 170 16.19 0.64 14.40
C ILE A 170 15.82 1.64 13.30
N GLN A 171 16.67 2.64 13.06
CA GLN A 171 16.44 3.67 12.03
C GLN A 171 16.47 3.05 10.62
N ARG A 172 17.50 2.25 10.32
CA ARG A 172 17.67 1.56 9.03
C ARG A 172 16.54 0.59 8.74
N LYS A 173 16.08 -0.14 9.75
CA LYS A 173 14.92 -1.04 9.64
C LYS A 173 13.64 -0.28 9.32
N ASN A 174 13.44 0.90 9.90
CA ASN A 174 12.27 1.73 9.59
C ASN A 174 12.32 2.24 8.13
N ILE A 175 13.50 2.65 7.64
CA ILE A 175 13.70 3.04 6.23
C ILE A 175 13.43 1.85 5.31
N PHE A 176 14.03 0.69 5.62
CA PHE A 176 13.84 -0.54 4.88
C PHE A 176 12.35 -0.90 4.76
N ARG A 177 11.61 -0.86 5.87
CA ARG A 177 10.16 -1.10 5.90
C ARG A 177 9.40 -0.18 4.95
N GLN A 178 9.68 1.13 5.00
CA GLN A 178 9.02 2.10 4.12
C GLN A 178 9.37 1.86 2.64
N LYS A 179 10.62 1.49 2.34
CA LYS A 179 11.06 1.16 0.98
C LYS A 179 10.46 -0.14 0.46
N MET A 180 10.27 -1.14 1.31
CA MET A 180 9.54 -2.37 0.96
C MET A 180 8.09 -2.07 0.53
N ARG A 181 7.40 -1.19 1.27
CA ARG A 181 6.05 -0.72 0.90
C ARG A 181 6.07 0.01 -0.45
N PHE A 182 7.07 0.87 -0.68
CA PHE A 182 7.23 1.59 -1.94
C PHE A 182 7.47 0.66 -3.13
N ILE A 183 8.40 -0.31 -3.00
CA ILE A 183 8.69 -1.32 -4.01
C ILE A 183 7.41 -2.10 -4.35
N THR A 184 6.73 -2.60 -3.32
CA THR A 184 5.50 -3.39 -3.49
C THR A 184 4.38 -2.58 -4.16
N SER A 185 4.16 -1.34 -3.73
CA SER A 185 3.16 -0.44 -4.31
C SER A 185 3.46 -0.12 -5.78
N THR A 186 4.73 0.15 -6.11
CA THR A 186 5.17 0.45 -7.48
C THR A 186 5.00 -0.75 -8.39
N ASN A 187 5.37 -1.95 -7.93
CA ASN A 187 5.22 -3.18 -8.70
C ASN A 187 3.75 -3.55 -8.93
N ARG A 188 2.85 -3.15 -8.03
CA ARG A 188 1.39 -3.31 -8.22
C ARG A 188 0.77 -2.30 -9.17
N ALA A 189 1.44 -1.18 -9.44
CA ALA A 189 0.92 -0.14 -10.33
C ALA A 189 1.01 -0.52 -11.84
N ASN A 190 1.53 -1.71 -12.17
CA ASN A 190 1.66 -2.21 -13.54
C ASN A 190 2.39 -1.25 -14.48
N LEU A 191 3.53 -0.73 -14.00
CA LEU A 191 4.42 0.11 -14.78
C LEU A 191 5.27 -0.73 -15.75
N SER A 192 5.90 -0.08 -16.72
CA SER A 192 6.83 -0.75 -17.66
C SER A 192 8.14 -1.21 -17.01
N TYR A 193 8.35 -0.90 -15.73
CA TYR A 193 9.49 -1.30 -14.94
C TYR A 193 9.05 -1.82 -13.57
N SER A 194 9.88 -2.65 -12.97
CA SER A 194 9.70 -3.15 -11.61
C SER A 194 10.88 -2.74 -10.73
N LEU A 195 10.62 -2.56 -9.45
CA LEU A 195 11.63 -2.36 -8.42
C LEU A 195 11.92 -3.68 -7.71
N GLY A 196 13.15 -3.83 -7.22
CA GLY A 196 13.57 -4.98 -6.44
C GLY A 196 14.35 -4.55 -5.20
N VAL A 197 14.40 -5.42 -4.21
CA VAL A 197 15.23 -5.22 -3.02
C VAL A 197 16.70 -5.30 -3.44
N ASN A 198 17.50 -4.33 -3.00
CA ASN A 198 18.93 -4.25 -3.27
C ASN A 198 19.67 -3.62 -2.08
N HIS A 199 21.00 -3.59 -2.13
CA HIS A 199 21.87 -3.07 -1.08
C HIS A 199 21.67 -1.58 -0.69
N LEU A 200 20.83 -0.82 -1.44
CA LEU A 200 20.54 0.60 -1.21
C LEU A 200 19.18 0.83 -0.53
N VAL A 201 18.43 -0.24 -0.21
CA VAL A 201 17.07 -0.13 0.34
C VAL A 201 17.05 0.49 1.74
N ASP A 202 18.14 0.43 2.49
CA ASP A 202 18.28 1.04 3.82
C ASP A 202 18.80 2.50 3.80
N TYR A 203 18.97 3.09 2.61
CA TYR A 203 19.53 4.44 2.46
C TYR A 203 18.47 5.53 2.52
N THR A 204 18.84 6.67 3.13
CA THR A 204 18.03 7.89 3.08
C THR A 204 18.15 8.58 1.71
N PRO A 205 17.21 9.46 1.34
CA PRO A 205 17.34 10.27 0.12
C PRO A 205 18.64 11.08 0.06
N GLU A 206 19.13 11.58 1.19
CA GLU A 206 20.36 12.36 1.30
C GLU A 206 21.59 11.50 1.02
N GLU A 207 21.62 10.28 1.54
CA GLU A 207 22.73 9.34 1.30
C GLU A 207 22.75 8.88 -0.16
N LEU A 208 21.57 8.60 -0.75
CA LEU A 208 21.46 8.32 -2.18
C LEU A 208 21.93 9.50 -3.03
N LYS A 209 21.60 10.73 -2.61
CA LYS A 209 22.06 11.95 -3.27
C LYS A 209 23.58 12.10 -3.18
N ALA A 210 24.17 11.78 -2.03
CA ALA A 210 25.63 11.81 -1.87
C ALA A 210 26.34 10.81 -2.79
N LEU A 211 25.74 9.64 -3.05
CA LEU A 211 26.27 8.65 -3.99
C LEU A 211 26.13 9.07 -5.46
N THR A 212 25.08 9.82 -5.78
CA THR A 212 24.75 10.23 -7.17
C THR A 212 25.27 11.62 -7.53
N ALA A 213 25.88 12.33 -6.58
CA ALA A 213 26.50 13.63 -6.82
C ALA A 213 27.73 13.46 -7.73
N CYS A 214 27.51 13.57 -9.05
CA CYS A 214 28.58 13.82 -9.99
C CYS A 214 29.23 15.15 -9.60
N SER A 215 30.41 15.07 -9.03
CA SER A 215 31.23 16.25 -8.75
C SER A 215 31.77 16.73 -10.08
N PHE A 216 31.30 17.88 -10.57
CA PHE A 216 31.96 18.55 -11.69
C PHE A 216 33.39 18.88 -11.22
N SER A 217 34.41 18.17 -11.73
CA SER A 217 35.78 18.58 -11.47
C SER A 217 36.02 19.87 -12.23
N SER A 218 36.39 20.94 -11.51
CA SER A 218 36.79 22.22 -12.11
C SER A 218 38.17 22.17 -12.78
N GLY A 219 38.69 20.96 -13.03
CA GLY A 219 39.90 20.76 -13.80
C GLY A 219 39.63 21.06 -15.26
N PHE A 220 40.47 21.88 -15.87
CA PHE A 220 40.50 22.13 -17.30
C PHE A 220 40.54 20.79 -18.06
N PHE A 221 39.43 20.40 -18.67
CA PHE A 221 39.40 19.30 -19.62
C PHE A 221 39.81 19.88 -20.98
N ASP A 222 40.96 19.45 -21.52
CA ASP A 222 41.24 19.60 -22.94
C ASP A 222 40.15 18.84 -23.71
N GLY A 223 39.25 19.59 -24.33
CA GLY A 223 37.97 19.13 -24.88
C GLY A 223 38.04 18.31 -26.17
N ASP A 224 39.11 17.54 -26.40
CA ASP A 224 39.37 16.86 -27.68
C ASP A 224 39.49 15.32 -27.59
N VAL A 225 38.85 14.70 -26.61
CA VAL A 225 38.54 13.25 -26.71
C VAL A 225 37.02 13.08 -26.73
N PRO A 226 36.42 12.87 -27.91
CA PRO A 226 35.02 12.49 -28.01
C PRO A 226 34.82 11.20 -27.23
N PHE A 227 33.85 11.20 -26.32
CA PHE A 227 33.26 9.96 -25.81
C PHE A 227 32.72 9.20 -27.03
N GLU A 228 33.13 7.94 -27.21
CA GLU A 228 32.54 7.09 -28.25
C GLU A 228 31.04 6.94 -27.97
N GLU A 229 30.24 7.62 -28.80
CA GLU A 229 28.78 7.51 -28.82
C GLU A 229 28.40 6.05 -29.13
N ILE A 230 28.05 5.27 -28.10
CA ILE A 230 27.13 4.15 -28.28
C ILE A 230 25.74 4.78 -28.36
N GLY A 231 25.24 4.85 -29.59
CA GLY A 231 24.14 5.71 -29.99
C GLY A 231 22.83 5.56 -29.21
N ASN A 232 22.27 6.74 -28.95
CA ASN A 232 20.85 7.10 -28.96
C ASN A 232 19.93 6.53 -27.88
N GLU A 233 19.74 7.30 -26.80
CA GLU A 233 18.42 7.48 -26.19
C GLU A 233 18.34 8.84 -25.46
N THR A 234 17.44 9.71 -25.90
CA THR A 234 17.23 11.05 -25.34
C THR A 234 16.45 10.98 -24.03
N LEU A 235 17.08 11.38 -22.92
CA LEU A 235 16.44 11.60 -21.63
C LEU A 235 15.50 12.81 -21.68
N TYR A 236 14.19 12.58 -21.54
CA TYR A 236 13.22 13.64 -21.24
C TYR A 236 12.82 13.59 -19.77
N SER A 237 12.86 14.77 -19.12
CA SER A 237 12.39 14.97 -17.75
C SER A 237 10.89 14.73 -17.64
N VAL A 238 10.48 13.80 -16.77
CA VAL A 238 9.06 13.56 -16.44
C VAL A 238 8.69 14.34 -15.18
N SER A 239 7.73 15.25 -15.28
CA SER A 239 7.08 15.90 -14.14
C SER A 239 6.11 14.93 -13.46
N VAL A 240 6.19 14.79 -12.14
CA VAL A 240 5.33 13.94 -11.31
C VAL A 240 3.93 14.56 -11.18
N PRO A 241 2.84 13.86 -11.54
CA PRO A 241 1.49 14.31 -11.25
C PRO A 241 1.10 13.99 -9.79
N GLU A 242 0.39 14.91 -9.17
CA GLU A 242 -0.25 14.72 -7.86
C GLU A 242 -1.45 13.75 -8.00
N ILE A 243 -1.39 12.60 -7.33
CA ILE A 243 -2.44 11.56 -7.43
C ILE A 243 -3.48 11.80 -6.33
N ARG A 244 -4.72 12.07 -6.73
CA ARG A 244 -5.91 11.92 -5.88
C ARG A 244 -6.59 10.60 -6.22
N ALA A 245 -6.77 9.73 -5.23
CA ALA A 245 -7.55 8.51 -5.36
C ALA A 245 -8.92 8.70 -4.67
N THR A 246 -9.97 8.18 -5.30
CA THR A 246 -11.29 8.00 -4.69
C THR A 246 -11.59 6.51 -4.72
N VAL A 247 -11.89 5.92 -3.56
CA VAL A 247 -12.12 4.48 -3.41
C VAL A 247 -13.62 4.26 -3.25
N ALA A 248 -14.27 3.68 -4.26
CA ALA A 248 -15.64 3.19 -4.10
C ALA A 248 -15.61 1.80 -3.45
N LEU A 249 -16.27 1.67 -2.30
CA LEU A 249 -16.39 0.41 -1.55
C LEU A 249 -17.76 -0.23 -1.85
N VAL A 250 -17.75 -1.43 -2.42
CA VAL A 250 -18.89 -2.35 -2.35
C VAL A 250 -18.40 -3.62 -1.65
N GLY A 251 -18.76 -3.74 -0.36
CA GLY A 251 -18.72 -4.99 0.43
C GLY A 251 -17.38 -5.74 0.51
N VAL A 252 -16.63 -5.55 1.61
CA VAL A 252 -15.53 -6.41 2.12
C VAL A 252 -14.58 -7.01 1.07
N SER A 253 -14.35 -6.31 -0.03
CA SER A 253 -13.29 -6.57 -1.00
C SER A 253 -13.03 -5.27 -1.77
N VAL A 254 -11.74 -4.95 -1.93
CA VAL A 254 -11.30 -3.84 -2.77
C VAL A 254 -11.43 -4.31 -4.22
N VAL A 255 -12.51 -3.93 -4.89
CA VAL A 255 -12.55 -3.93 -6.35
C VAL A 255 -12.01 -2.58 -6.80
N LEU A 256 -10.81 -2.56 -7.37
CA LEU A 256 -10.25 -1.35 -7.98
C LEU A 256 -10.90 -1.18 -9.36
N GLU A 257 -12.06 -0.54 -9.43
CA GLU A 257 -12.64 -0.10 -10.69
C GLU A 257 -12.00 1.24 -11.11
N LEU A 258 -11.21 1.20 -12.19
CA LEU A 258 -10.75 2.42 -12.87
C LEU A 258 -11.93 3.03 -13.61
N LEU A 259 -12.63 3.99 -12.98
CA LEU A 259 -13.56 4.85 -13.72
C LEU A 259 -12.77 5.72 -14.69
N LYS A 260 -13.00 5.50 -15.99
CA LYS A 260 -12.55 6.40 -17.06
C LYS A 260 -13.21 7.77 -16.86
N GLY A 261 -12.45 8.74 -16.35
CA GLY A 261 -12.80 10.14 -16.45
C GLY A 261 -12.74 10.58 -17.90
N SER A 262 -13.89 10.64 -18.58
CA SER A 262 -14.03 11.39 -19.82
C SER A 262 -14.06 12.88 -19.48
N THR A 263 -13.05 13.60 -19.97
CA THR A 263 -13.05 15.06 -20.04
C THR A 263 -14.20 15.52 -20.93
N LEU A 264 -15.14 16.31 -20.41
CA LEU A 264 -15.92 17.22 -21.23
C LEU A 264 -16.17 18.52 -20.46
N SER A 265 -15.77 19.62 -21.09
CA SER A 265 -15.98 21.00 -20.66
C SER A 265 -17.48 21.34 -20.54
N ARG A 266 -17.81 22.20 -19.57
CA ARG A 266 -19.05 23.00 -19.47
C ARG A 266 -19.41 23.69 -20.81
N PRO A 267 -20.68 24.08 -21.10
CA PRO A 267 -21.61 24.74 -20.17
C PRO A 267 -23.12 24.34 -20.27
N ASP A 268 -23.91 24.90 -19.36
CA ASP A 268 -25.38 25.11 -19.39
C ASP A 268 -26.33 23.94 -19.69
N ALA A 269 -27.10 23.52 -18.67
CA ALA A 269 -28.57 23.53 -18.70
C ALA A 269 -29.15 22.84 -17.46
N CYS A 270 -30.02 23.57 -16.79
CA CYS A 270 -30.96 23.11 -15.78
C CYS A 270 -31.92 22.07 -16.40
N LEU A 271 -32.10 20.88 -15.80
CA LEU A 271 -33.36 20.14 -15.87
C LEU A 271 -33.46 19.01 -14.83
N ARG A 272 -34.48 19.16 -13.99
CA ARG A 272 -35.11 18.15 -13.12
C ARG A 272 -35.59 16.94 -13.94
N PHE A 273 -35.66 15.76 -13.30
CA PHE A 273 -36.76 14.76 -13.30
C PHE A 273 -36.21 13.46 -12.68
N LEU A 274 -36.58 13.03 -11.47
CA LEU A 274 -37.76 12.25 -11.06
C LEU A 274 -38.06 11.00 -11.90
N SER A 275 -37.82 9.82 -11.33
CA SER A 275 -38.75 8.66 -11.20
C SER A 275 -37.98 7.45 -10.61
N ARG A 276 -38.29 6.97 -9.39
CA ARG A 276 -39.26 5.89 -9.10
C ARG A 276 -39.12 4.66 -10.02
N LEU A 277 -38.61 3.55 -9.48
CA LEU A 277 -39.38 2.45 -8.86
C LEU A 277 -38.46 1.66 -7.93
#